data_AF-A0A7K2QN83-F1
#
_entry.id   AF-A0A7K2QN83-F1
#
_cell.length_a   1.000
_cell.length_b   1.000
_cell.length_c   1.000
_cell.angle_alpha   90.00
_cell.angle_beta   90.00
_cell.angle_gamma   90.00
#
_symmetry.space_group_name_H-M   'P 1'
#
loop_
_entity.id
_entity.type
_entity.pdbx_description
1 polymer ?
#
loop_
_entity_poly.entity_id
_entity_poly.type
_entity_poly.pdbx_seq_one_letter_code
_entity_poly.pdbx_strand_id
1 'polypeptide(L)'
;MKPLPSPEPSTAAFPAPAVRLARLAHAVGLSASWPPTEDYLQDLAERTGLRPHDLLLAADLPLPETACHFDAMAGASSSLVFHCLGLPAHERQLLCNRARSMTVAPELLVPLQRRPYEQYPPGFGSLLVRMLELRNLNWSRAAKAMCLVSGVCKAGSTIGAVGRGAKPLDAELLEGFAAILGVPVAVLASLTSHPAPAAPRTPAPGELDTASLVWEVRHLTVGQVGSLTAYAEELSGA
;
A
#
# COMPACT_ATOMS: atom_id res chain seq x y z
N MET A 1 -2.53 -50.38 11.90
CA MET A 1 -1.96 -49.06 12.22
C MET A 1 -2.81 -48.00 11.54
N LYS A 2 -3.46 -47.13 12.32
CA LYS A 2 -4.30 -46.04 11.79
C LYS A 2 -3.35 -44.86 11.50
N PRO A 3 -3.42 -44.19 10.33
CA PRO A 3 -2.56 -43.05 10.05
C PRO A 3 -2.86 -41.93 11.05
N LEU A 4 -1.80 -41.32 11.58
CA LEU A 4 -1.92 -40.08 12.37
C LEU A 4 -2.53 -38.99 11.47
N PRO A 5 -3.49 -38.19 11.95
CA PRO A 5 -3.94 -37.02 11.20
C PRO A 5 -2.75 -36.06 11.02
N SER A 6 -2.57 -35.61 9.78
CA SER A 6 -1.64 -34.52 9.44
C SER A 6 -1.93 -33.31 10.33
N PRO A 7 -0.90 -32.56 10.78
CA PRO A 7 -1.12 -31.35 11.54
C PRO A 7 -1.91 -30.36 10.68
N GLU A 8 -3.09 -29.96 11.15
CA GLU A 8 -3.83 -28.86 10.52
C GLU A 8 -2.93 -27.62 10.47
N PRO A 9 -2.96 -26.83 9.39
CA PRO A 9 -2.23 -25.59 9.35
C PRO A 9 -2.74 -24.70 10.48
N SER A 10 -1.88 -24.43 11.46
CA SER A 10 -2.14 -23.53 12.57
C SER A 10 -2.71 -22.22 12.01
N THR A 11 -4.02 -22.03 12.20
CA THR A 11 -4.70 -20.79 11.85
C THR A 11 -4.32 -19.79 12.93
N ALA A 12 -3.05 -19.35 12.91
CA ALA A 12 -2.54 -18.41 13.88
C ALA A 12 -3.48 -17.19 13.88
N ALA A 13 -4.11 -16.93 15.02
CA ALA A 13 -4.99 -15.79 15.18
C ALA A 13 -4.27 -14.51 14.73
N PHE A 14 -4.99 -13.63 14.03
CA PHE A 14 -4.44 -12.35 13.61
C PHE A 14 -3.88 -11.61 14.84
N PRO A 15 -2.56 -11.33 14.88
CA PRO A 15 -1.89 -10.96 16.13
C PRO A 15 -2.34 -9.57 16.59
N ALA A 16 -2.30 -9.32 17.89
CA ALA A 16 -2.62 -8.02 18.48
C ALA A 16 -1.75 -6.87 17.90
N PRO A 17 -2.25 -5.62 17.89
CA PRO A 17 -1.50 -4.45 17.42
C PRO A 17 -0.07 -4.32 17.93
N ALA A 18 0.14 -4.51 19.23
CA ALA A 18 1.45 -4.42 19.86
C ALA A 18 2.46 -5.40 19.26
N VAL A 19 2.00 -6.61 18.91
CA VAL A 19 2.85 -7.63 18.27
C VAL A 19 3.18 -7.23 16.83
N ARG A 20 2.24 -6.64 16.09
CA ARG A 20 2.47 -6.16 14.72
C ARG A 20 3.48 -5.03 14.68
N LEU A 21 3.37 -4.04 15.56
CA LEU A 21 4.35 -2.95 15.66
C LEU A 21 5.71 -3.46 16.16
N ALA A 22 5.75 -4.38 17.12
CA ALA A 22 7.00 -4.95 17.60
C ALA A 22 7.76 -5.70 16.49
N ARG A 23 7.04 -6.39 15.59
CA ARG A 23 7.65 -7.04 14.42
C ARG A 23 8.26 -6.04 13.45
N LEU A 24 7.56 -4.94 13.17
CA LEU A 24 8.08 -3.86 12.33
C LEU A 24 9.32 -3.22 12.97
N ALA A 25 9.27 -2.90 14.26
CA ALA A 25 10.40 -2.32 14.98
C ALA A 25 11.62 -3.24 14.96
N HIS A 26 11.42 -4.52 15.24
CA HIS A 26 12.49 -5.52 15.18
C HIS A 26 13.14 -5.60 13.78
N ALA A 27 12.33 -5.55 12.72
CA ALA A 27 12.81 -5.60 11.33
C ALA A 27 13.75 -4.44 10.96
N VAL A 28 13.67 -3.31 11.69
CA VAL A 28 14.47 -2.11 11.45
C VAL A 28 15.39 -1.74 12.62
N GLY A 29 15.60 -2.66 13.55
CA GLY A 29 16.49 -2.47 14.70
C GLY A 29 16.03 -1.42 15.70
N LEU A 30 14.73 -1.15 15.77
CA LEU A 30 14.11 -0.30 16.79
C LEU A 30 13.63 -1.14 17.98
N SER A 31 13.69 -0.56 19.19
CA SER A 31 13.08 -1.16 20.37
C SER A 31 11.57 -1.01 20.29
N ALA A 32 10.82 -2.09 20.55
CA ALA A 32 9.37 -2.03 20.60
C ALA A 32 8.89 -1.13 21.73
N SER A 33 7.85 -0.32 21.47
CA SER A 33 7.21 0.55 22.46
C SER A 33 5.69 0.38 22.40
N TRP A 34 5.04 0.34 23.57
CA TRP A 34 3.58 0.29 23.68
C TRP A 34 3.06 0.97 24.96
N PRO A 35 2.04 1.84 24.89
CA PRO A 35 1.40 2.36 23.67
C PRO A 35 2.39 3.15 22.81
N PRO A 36 2.24 3.16 21.47
CA PRO A 36 3.17 3.87 20.61
C PRO A 36 3.00 5.38 20.78
N THR A 37 4.11 6.09 20.95
CA THR A 37 4.14 7.56 20.90
C THR A 37 4.19 8.05 19.45
N GLU A 38 3.89 9.33 19.21
CA GLU A 38 4.01 9.94 17.88
C GLU A 38 5.45 9.86 17.35
N ASP A 39 6.43 10.23 18.17
CA ASP A 39 7.86 10.13 17.83
C ASP A 39 8.26 8.69 17.44
N TYR A 40 7.75 7.70 18.17
CA TYR A 40 8.01 6.29 17.86
C TYR A 40 7.42 5.88 16.50
N LEU A 41 6.20 6.34 16.18
CA LEU A 41 5.58 6.06 14.89
C LEU A 41 6.32 6.78 13.74
N GLN A 42 6.82 7.98 13.98
CA GLN A 42 7.63 8.72 13.03
C GLN A 42 8.95 8.02 12.74
N ASP A 43 9.71 7.64 13.78
CA ASP A 43 10.96 6.87 13.65
C ASP A 43 10.74 5.55 12.90
N LEU A 44 9.62 4.87 13.20
CA LEU A 44 9.27 3.63 12.54
C LEU A 44 8.91 3.86 11.06
N ALA A 45 8.19 4.94 10.73
CA ALA A 45 7.85 5.29 9.35
C ALA A 45 9.11 5.56 8.52
N GLU A 46 10.05 6.35 9.05
CA GLU A 46 11.31 6.69 8.38
C GLU A 46 12.15 5.45 8.06
N ARG A 47 12.22 4.50 8.99
CA ARG A 47 13.04 3.29 8.82
C ARG A 47 12.37 2.19 8.01
N THR A 48 11.05 2.07 8.08
CA THR A 48 10.30 1.04 7.34
C THR A 48 9.90 1.49 5.94
N GLY A 49 9.84 2.81 5.71
CA GLY A 49 9.25 3.41 4.52
C GLY A 49 7.72 3.41 4.51
N LEU A 50 7.06 2.78 5.50
CA LEU A 50 5.61 2.82 5.61
C LEU A 50 5.15 4.25 5.90
N ARG A 51 3.98 4.63 5.37
CA ARG A 51 3.40 5.93 5.70
C ARG A 51 2.88 5.90 7.15
N PRO A 52 2.87 7.04 7.88
CA PRO A 52 2.30 7.09 9.22
C PRO A 52 0.88 6.51 9.31
N HIS A 53 0.06 6.73 8.29
CA HIS A 53 -1.30 6.18 8.21
C HIS A 53 -1.31 4.64 8.07
N ASP A 54 -0.34 4.05 7.38
CA ASP A 54 -0.19 2.60 7.31
C ASP A 54 0.17 2.03 8.70
N LEU A 55 0.99 2.74 9.48
CA LEU A 55 1.34 2.36 10.86
C LEU A 55 0.17 2.49 11.83
N LEU A 56 -0.67 3.53 11.68
CA LEU A 56 -1.91 3.67 12.46
C LEU A 56 -2.85 2.49 12.19
N LEU A 57 -3.01 2.07 10.92
CA LEU A 57 -3.74 0.85 10.58
C LEU A 57 -3.11 -0.40 11.21
N ALA A 58 -1.79 -0.57 11.12
CA ALA A 58 -1.11 -1.70 11.73
C ALA A 58 -1.26 -1.73 13.25
N ALA A 59 -1.44 -0.57 13.88
CA ALA A 59 -1.63 -0.39 15.31
C ALA A 59 -3.10 -0.44 15.79
N ASP A 60 -4.06 -0.63 14.88
CA ASP A 60 -5.51 -0.45 15.15
C ASP A 60 -5.82 0.91 15.84
N LEU A 61 -5.06 1.94 15.49
CA LEU A 61 -5.26 3.31 15.99
C LEU A 61 -6.18 4.10 15.05
N PRO A 62 -6.89 5.11 15.57
CA PRO A 62 -7.74 5.95 14.74
C PRO A 62 -6.92 6.67 13.68
N LEU A 63 -7.44 6.69 12.46
CA LEU A 63 -6.91 7.53 11.38
C LEU A 63 -7.48 8.95 11.50
N PRO A 64 -6.77 9.97 11.03
CA PRO A 64 -7.36 11.29 10.84
C PRO A 64 -8.64 11.19 10.01
N GLU A 65 -9.67 11.97 10.37
CA GLU A 65 -10.99 11.93 9.71
C GLU A 65 -10.88 12.11 8.19
N THR A 66 -9.93 12.93 7.76
CA THR A 66 -9.69 13.24 6.34
C THR A 66 -8.89 12.20 5.57
N ALA A 67 -8.28 11.22 6.24
CA ALA A 67 -7.40 10.23 5.60
C ALA A 67 -8.10 9.37 4.54
N CYS A 68 -9.43 9.23 4.65
CA CYS A 68 -10.26 8.43 3.75
C CYS A 68 -11.30 9.27 2.99
N HIS A 69 -11.11 10.59 2.85
CA HIS A 69 -11.95 11.44 2.00
C HIS A 69 -11.40 11.46 0.56
N PHE A 70 -12.14 10.89 -0.39
CA PHE A 70 -11.69 10.71 -1.76
C PHE A 70 -12.76 11.09 -2.77
N ASP A 71 -12.33 11.45 -3.98
CA ASP A 71 -13.15 11.29 -5.17
C ASP A 71 -13.05 9.82 -5.62
N ALA A 72 -14.17 9.09 -5.58
CA ALA A 72 -14.21 7.66 -5.89
C ALA A 72 -13.81 7.33 -7.35
N MET A 73 -14.00 8.30 -8.25
CA MET A 73 -13.63 8.17 -9.66
C MET A 73 -12.15 8.50 -9.90
N ALA A 74 -11.49 9.17 -8.95
CA ALA A 74 -10.09 9.53 -9.01
C ALA A 74 -9.15 8.41 -8.53
N GLY A 75 -7.93 8.77 -8.12
CA GLY A 75 -6.84 7.85 -7.77
C GLY A 75 -5.91 7.58 -8.94
N ALA A 76 -4.78 6.92 -8.67
CA ALA A 76 -3.75 6.69 -9.68
C ALA A 76 -4.29 5.84 -10.85
N SER A 77 -4.40 6.48 -12.02
CA SER A 77 -4.80 5.80 -13.25
C SER A 77 -3.64 4.95 -13.76
N SER A 78 -3.94 3.89 -14.52
CA SER A 78 -2.90 3.07 -15.13
C SER A 78 -2.05 3.86 -16.12
N SER A 79 -2.65 4.85 -16.80
CA SER A 79 -1.91 5.76 -17.69
C SER A 79 -0.89 6.58 -16.89
N LEU A 80 -1.33 7.24 -15.81
CA LEU A 80 -0.45 8.04 -14.97
C LEU A 80 0.72 7.22 -14.39
N VAL A 81 0.43 6.01 -13.89
CA VAL A 81 1.45 5.09 -13.37
C VAL A 81 2.44 4.69 -14.47
N PHE A 82 1.94 4.35 -15.66
CA PHE A 82 2.76 3.96 -16.80
C PHE A 82 3.70 5.10 -17.24
N HIS A 83 3.17 6.31 -17.44
CA HIS A 83 3.97 7.47 -17.81
C HIS A 83 5.00 7.80 -16.74
N CYS A 84 4.61 7.84 -15.46
CA CYS A 84 5.54 8.08 -14.36
C CYS A 84 6.73 7.10 -14.38
N LEU A 85 6.50 5.81 -14.61
CA LEU A 85 7.58 4.82 -14.68
C LEU A 85 8.54 5.05 -15.86
N GLY A 86 8.04 5.59 -16.97
CA GLY A 86 8.85 5.91 -18.16
C GLY A 86 9.67 7.18 -18.05
N LEU A 87 9.31 8.10 -17.14
CA LEU A 87 10.00 9.37 -16.98
C LEU A 87 11.38 9.21 -16.31
N PRO A 88 12.39 10.02 -16.70
CA PRO A 88 13.61 10.25 -15.92
C PRO A 88 13.34 10.71 -14.49
N ALA A 89 14.30 10.48 -13.58
CA ALA A 89 14.14 10.79 -12.15
C ALA A 89 13.74 12.24 -11.85
N HIS A 90 14.36 13.20 -12.54
CA HIS A 90 14.03 14.62 -12.39
C HIS A 90 12.56 14.92 -12.76
N GLU A 91 12.06 14.33 -13.85
CA GLU A 91 10.69 14.54 -14.33
C GLU A 91 9.65 13.83 -13.47
N ARG A 92 9.96 12.65 -12.93
CA ARG A 92 9.13 12.02 -11.88
C ARG A 92 9.00 12.90 -10.65
N GLN A 93 10.08 13.58 -10.26
CA GLN A 93 10.05 14.51 -9.12
C GLN A 93 9.22 15.75 -9.43
N LEU A 94 9.32 16.30 -10.65
CA LEU A 94 8.44 17.39 -11.11
C LEU A 94 6.96 16.97 -11.05
N LEU A 95 6.64 15.77 -11.53
CA LEU A 95 5.29 15.22 -11.50
C LEU A 95 4.76 15.07 -10.06
N CYS A 96 5.57 14.51 -9.15
CA CYS A 96 5.23 14.38 -7.74
C CYS A 96 5.05 15.74 -7.05
N ASN A 97 5.92 16.71 -7.33
CA ASN A 97 5.81 18.06 -6.79
C ASN A 97 4.55 18.77 -7.30
N ARG A 98 4.21 18.58 -8.59
CA ARG A 98 2.97 19.09 -9.16
C ARG A 98 1.76 18.49 -8.46
N ALA A 99 1.71 17.17 -8.30
CA ALA A 99 0.63 16.50 -7.56
C ALA A 99 0.45 17.08 -6.14
N ARG A 100 1.55 17.26 -5.40
CA ARG A 100 1.56 17.87 -4.06
C ARG A 100 1.06 19.31 -4.03
N SER A 101 1.28 20.07 -5.09
CA SER A 101 0.83 21.47 -5.17
C SER A 101 -0.66 21.62 -5.50
N MET A 102 -1.31 20.56 -5.97
CA MET A 102 -2.73 20.60 -6.33
C MET A 102 -3.59 20.57 -5.07
N THR A 103 -4.32 21.64 -4.83
CA THR A 103 -5.29 21.73 -3.72
C THR A 103 -6.66 21.29 -4.19
N VAL A 104 -7.37 20.53 -3.35
CA VAL A 104 -8.76 20.10 -3.60
C VAL A 104 -9.66 20.72 -2.56
N ALA A 105 -10.80 21.25 -3.00
CA ALA A 105 -11.81 21.76 -2.09
C ALA A 105 -12.43 20.57 -1.31
N PRO A 106 -12.47 20.59 0.04
CA PRO A 106 -12.92 19.45 0.85
C PRO A 106 -14.30 18.90 0.48
N GLU A 107 -15.22 19.76 0.04
CA GLU A 107 -16.59 19.42 -0.37
C GLU A 107 -16.67 18.50 -1.60
N LEU A 108 -15.59 18.41 -2.39
CA LEU A 108 -15.51 17.52 -3.55
C LEU A 108 -15.09 16.10 -3.17
N LEU A 109 -14.62 15.89 -1.93
CA LEU A 109 -14.16 14.61 -1.43
C LEU A 109 -15.18 14.00 -0.49
N VAL A 110 -15.47 12.72 -0.67
CA VAL A 110 -16.46 12.00 0.13
C VAL A 110 -15.81 10.88 0.94
N PRO A 111 -16.34 10.52 2.11
CA PRO A 111 -15.80 9.41 2.88
C PRO A 111 -15.85 8.12 2.08
N LEU A 112 -14.75 7.36 2.08
CA LEU A 112 -14.66 6.07 1.40
C LEU A 112 -15.82 5.16 1.81
N GLN A 113 -16.71 4.88 0.85
CA GLN A 113 -17.83 3.96 1.02
C GLN A 113 -17.41 2.55 0.65
N ARG A 114 -17.20 1.70 1.66
CA ARG A 114 -16.86 0.28 1.46
C ARG A 114 -18.10 -0.51 1.14
N ARG A 115 -18.06 -1.27 0.04
CA ARG A 115 -19.14 -2.18 -0.34
C ARG A 115 -19.19 -3.37 0.63
N PRO A 116 -20.31 -4.09 0.74
CA PRO A 116 -20.42 -5.24 1.64
C PRO A 116 -19.31 -6.29 1.44
N TYR A 117 -18.90 -6.52 0.19
CA TYR A 117 -17.83 -7.48 -0.15
C TYR A 117 -16.40 -6.94 0.06
N GLU A 118 -16.27 -5.66 0.40
CA GLU A 118 -15.04 -4.96 0.81
C GLU A 118 -14.96 -4.82 2.34
N GLN A 119 -15.87 -5.48 3.06
CA GLN A 119 -15.77 -5.71 4.49
C GLN A 119 -15.01 -7.03 4.68
N TYR A 120 -13.81 -6.92 5.25
CA TYR A 120 -12.91 -8.05 5.38
C TYR A 120 -12.82 -8.50 6.84
N PRO A 121 -12.67 -9.81 7.11
CA PRO A 121 -12.28 -10.27 8.43
C PRO A 121 -10.88 -9.72 8.79
N PRO A 122 -10.56 -9.57 10.09
CA PRO A 122 -9.22 -9.21 10.53
C PRO A 122 -8.16 -10.22 10.02
N GLY A 123 -7.09 -9.72 9.42
CA GLY A 123 -6.05 -10.54 8.81
C GLY A 123 -4.99 -9.70 8.09
N PHE A 124 -3.87 -10.33 7.73
CA PHE A 124 -2.82 -9.61 6.99
C PHE A 124 -3.25 -9.18 5.59
N GLY A 125 -4.00 -10.05 4.88
CA GLY A 125 -4.55 -9.70 3.58
C GLY A 125 -5.48 -8.49 3.65
N SER A 126 -6.37 -8.43 4.66
CA SER A 126 -7.24 -7.27 4.85
C SER A 126 -6.47 -6.02 5.24
N LEU A 127 -5.49 -6.12 6.15
CA LEU A 127 -4.61 -5.00 6.51
C LEU A 127 -3.92 -4.39 5.29
N LEU A 128 -3.29 -5.21 4.43
CA LEU A 128 -2.61 -4.71 3.24
C LEU A 128 -3.59 -4.11 2.22
N VAL A 129 -4.77 -4.69 2.04
CA VAL A 129 -5.80 -4.10 1.17
C VAL A 129 -6.30 -2.76 1.73
N ARG A 130 -6.43 -2.61 3.06
CA ARG A 130 -6.76 -1.31 3.67
C ARG A 130 -5.67 -0.26 3.45
N MET A 131 -4.39 -0.63 3.45
CA MET A 131 -3.30 0.28 3.07
C MET A 131 -3.37 0.73 1.60
N LEU A 132 -3.86 -0.14 0.70
CA LEU A 132 -4.12 0.26 -0.69
C LEU A 132 -5.35 1.19 -0.81
N GLU A 133 -6.38 0.98 0.00
CA GLU A 133 -7.53 1.89 0.08
C GLU A 133 -7.11 3.30 0.52
N LEU A 134 -6.13 3.43 1.43
CA LEU A 134 -5.53 4.73 1.77
C LEU A 134 -4.84 5.42 0.60
N ARG A 135 -4.60 4.73 -0.52
CA ARG A 135 -4.05 5.29 -1.76
C ARG A 135 -5.14 5.54 -2.81
N ASN A 136 -6.41 5.50 -2.42
CA ASN A 136 -7.59 5.58 -3.31
C ASN A 136 -7.55 4.51 -4.43
N LEU A 137 -7.03 3.31 -4.12
CA LEU A 137 -6.97 2.18 -5.03
C LEU A 137 -8.06 1.16 -4.70
N ASN A 138 -9.03 1.01 -5.60
CA ASN A 138 -9.90 -0.17 -5.60
C ASN A 138 -9.12 -1.41 -6.10
N TRP A 139 -9.70 -2.60 -5.99
CA TRP A 139 -9.02 -3.85 -6.37
C TRP A 139 -8.47 -3.87 -7.80
N SER A 140 -9.21 -3.32 -8.75
CA SER A 140 -8.79 -3.30 -10.16
C SER A 140 -7.65 -2.31 -10.39
N ARG A 141 -7.72 -1.12 -9.79
CA ARG A 141 -6.62 -0.14 -9.85
C ARG A 141 -5.37 -0.65 -9.14
N ALA A 142 -5.54 -1.26 -7.97
CA ALA A 142 -4.47 -1.94 -7.23
C ALA A 142 -3.78 -3.02 -8.09
N ALA A 143 -4.55 -3.93 -8.69
CA ALA A 143 -4.00 -4.97 -9.56
C ALA A 143 -3.21 -4.42 -10.75
N LYS A 144 -3.72 -3.37 -11.40
CA LYS A 144 -3.02 -2.74 -12.53
C LYS A 144 -1.74 -2.00 -12.08
N ALA A 145 -1.81 -1.24 -11.00
CA ALA A 145 -0.64 -0.59 -10.42
C ALA A 145 0.42 -1.62 -10.00
N MET A 146 0.01 -2.73 -9.39
CA MET A 146 0.88 -3.84 -9.01
C MET A 146 1.63 -4.39 -10.23
N CYS A 147 0.89 -4.72 -11.29
CA CYS A 147 1.45 -5.25 -12.53
C CYS A 147 2.45 -4.27 -13.16
N LEU A 148 2.13 -2.97 -13.20
CA LEU A 148 3.00 -1.95 -13.79
C LEU A 148 4.26 -1.70 -12.96
N VAL A 149 4.14 -1.57 -11.64
CA VAL A 149 5.26 -1.16 -10.77
C VAL A 149 6.17 -2.34 -10.43
N SER A 150 5.63 -3.55 -10.29
CA SER A 150 6.40 -4.72 -9.83
C SER A 150 6.53 -5.86 -10.84
N GLY A 151 5.76 -5.82 -11.94
CA GLY A 151 5.61 -6.97 -12.83
C GLY A 151 4.67 -8.07 -12.29
N VAL A 152 4.21 -7.98 -11.03
CA VAL A 152 3.28 -8.95 -10.44
C VAL A 152 1.86 -8.68 -10.95
N CYS A 153 1.47 -9.42 -11.98
CA CYS A 153 0.18 -9.23 -12.65
C CYS A 153 -0.87 -10.20 -12.10
N LYS A 154 -1.76 -9.69 -11.24
CA LYS A 154 -2.92 -10.43 -10.69
C LYS A 154 -4.23 -9.79 -11.15
N ALA A 155 -5.31 -10.56 -11.10
CA ALA A 155 -6.65 -10.01 -11.31
C ALA A 155 -7.12 -9.19 -10.08
N GLY A 156 -7.97 -8.19 -10.27
CA GLY A 156 -8.57 -7.46 -9.14
C GLY A 156 -9.33 -8.38 -8.17
N SER A 157 -10.00 -9.42 -8.69
CA SER A 157 -10.65 -10.45 -7.85
C SER A 157 -9.68 -11.20 -6.93
N THR A 158 -8.41 -11.36 -7.34
CA THR A 158 -7.35 -11.93 -6.50
C THR A 158 -7.02 -11.00 -5.33
N ILE A 159 -6.92 -9.69 -5.57
CA ILE A 159 -6.71 -8.69 -4.49
C ILE A 159 -7.85 -8.76 -3.48
N GLY A 160 -9.09 -8.81 -3.95
CA GLY A 160 -10.26 -8.97 -3.08
C GLY A 160 -10.28 -10.31 -2.33
N ALA A 161 -9.87 -11.41 -2.97
CA ALA A 161 -9.79 -12.72 -2.33
C ALA A 161 -8.73 -12.75 -1.21
N VAL A 162 -7.58 -12.10 -1.41
CA VAL A 162 -6.55 -11.90 -0.38
C VAL A 162 -7.11 -11.08 0.77
N GLY A 163 -7.77 -9.95 0.47
CA GLY A 163 -8.44 -9.13 1.49
C GLY A 163 -9.41 -9.94 2.35
N ARG A 164 -10.22 -10.80 1.74
CA ARG A 164 -11.17 -11.67 2.44
C ARG A 164 -10.55 -12.90 3.13
N GLY A 165 -9.23 -13.12 3.00
CA GLY A 165 -8.57 -14.34 3.49
C GLY A 165 -8.94 -15.62 2.71
N ALA A 166 -9.66 -15.50 1.59
CA ALA A 166 -10.03 -16.61 0.72
C ALA A 166 -8.87 -17.09 -0.16
N LYS A 167 -7.83 -16.26 -0.32
CA LYS A 167 -6.56 -16.62 -0.96
C LYS A 167 -5.40 -16.27 -0.02
N PRO A 168 -4.45 -17.18 0.23
CA PRO A 168 -3.28 -16.88 1.04
C PRO A 168 -2.46 -15.77 0.39
N LEU A 169 -1.80 -14.98 1.23
CA LEU A 169 -0.76 -14.05 0.81
C LEU A 169 0.51 -14.87 0.54
N ASP A 170 0.93 -14.97 -0.71
CA ASP A 170 2.19 -15.63 -1.08
C ASP A 170 3.31 -14.60 -1.26
N ALA A 171 4.55 -15.08 -1.46
CA ALA A 171 5.72 -14.21 -1.61
C ALA A 171 5.60 -13.26 -2.81
N GLU A 172 5.03 -13.73 -3.92
CA GLU A 172 4.83 -12.93 -5.14
C GLU A 172 3.83 -11.78 -4.90
N LEU A 173 2.69 -12.08 -4.25
CA LEU A 173 1.74 -11.05 -3.84
C LEU A 173 2.37 -10.05 -2.87
N LEU A 174 3.17 -10.53 -1.91
CA LEU A 174 3.84 -9.68 -0.93
C LEU A 174 4.80 -8.69 -1.60
N GLU A 175 5.55 -9.13 -2.63
CA GLU A 175 6.37 -8.25 -3.46
C GLU A 175 5.54 -7.19 -4.19
N GLY A 176 4.41 -7.60 -4.77
CA GLY A 176 3.49 -6.68 -5.43
C GLY A 176 2.90 -5.62 -4.49
N PHE A 177 2.51 -6.01 -3.28
CA PHE A 177 2.06 -5.07 -2.24
C PHE A 177 3.19 -4.14 -1.82
N ALA A 178 4.39 -4.67 -1.56
CA ALA A 178 5.56 -3.88 -1.15
C ALA A 178 5.89 -2.78 -2.16
N ALA A 179 5.83 -3.11 -3.46
CA ALA A 179 6.10 -2.17 -4.54
C ALA A 179 5.10 -1.00 -4.59
N ILE A 180 3.79 -1.26 -4.46
CA ILE A 180 2.78 -0.18 -4.46
C ILE A 180 2.86 0.65 -3.17
N LEU A 181 3.16 0.01 -2.04
CA LEU A 181 3.31 0.71 -0.76
C LEU A 181 4.59 1.55 -0.71
N GLY A 182 5.58 1.26 -1.56
CA GLY A 182 6.87 1.94 -1.61
C GLY A 182 7.82 1.49 -0.50
N VAL A 183 7.72 0.22 -0.07
CA VAL A 183 8.49 -0.30 1.07
C VAL A 183 9.29 -1.54 0.70
N PRO A 184 10.38 -1.85 1.43
CA PRO A 184 11.08 -3.12 1.24
C PRO A 184 10.18 -4.32 1.54
N VAL A 185 10.21 -5.36 0.69
CA VAL A 185 9.41 -6.58 0.92
C VAL A 185 9.72 -7.24 2.27
N ALA A 186 10.95 -7.11 2.77
CA ALA A 186 11.35 -7.62 4.09
C ALA A 186 10.57 -6.99 5.26
N VAL A 187 10.16 -5.72 5.12
CA VAL A 187 9.31 -5.03 6.10
C VAL A 187 7.93 -5.69 6.16
N LEU A 188 7.30 -5.91 5.01
CA LEU A 188 6.01 -6.59 4.95
C LEU A 188 6.11 -8.05 5.37
N ALA A 189 7.19 -8.74 5.02
CA ALA A 189 7.43 -10.13 5.44
C ALA A 189 7.48 -10.22 6.97
N SER A 190 8.20 -9.30 7.61
CA SER A 190 8.30 -9.21 9.07
C SER A 190 6.93 -8.95 9.72
N LEU A 191 6.17 -7.99 9.18
CA LEU A 191 4.81 -7.69 9.65
C LEU A 191 3.90 -8.92 9.59
N THR A 192 3.93 -9.62 8.46
CA THR A 192 3.02 -10.71 8.12
C THR A 192 3.51 -12.10 8.53
N SER A 193 4.67 -12.20 9.20
CA SER A 193 5.34 -13.47 9.54
C SER A 193 5.68 -14.35 8.33
N HIS A 194 5.90 -13.77 7.16
CA HIS A 194 6.47 -14.49 6.03
C HIS A 194 7.99 -14.57 6.17
N PRO A 195 8.62 -15.65 5.69
CA PRO A 195 10.07 -15.71 5.61
C PRO A 195 10.56 -14.55 4.75
N ALA A 196 11.57 -13.83 5.25
CA ALA A 196 12.25 -12.85 4.43
C ALA A 196 12.88 -13.54 3.21
N PRO A 197 12.83 -12.95 2.02
CA PRO A 197 13.53 -13.49 0.87
C PRO A 197 15.03 -13.57 1.15
N ALA A 198 15.67 -14.66 0.72
CA ALA A 198 17.09 -14.91 0.95
C ALA A 198 17.99 -13.80 0.34
N ALA A 199 17.54 -13.18 -0.75
CA ALA A 199 18.13 -12.00 -1.35
C ALA A 199 17.04 -10.94 -1.51
N PRO A 200 16.91 -9.98 -0.57
CA PRO A 200 15.89 -8.96 -0.67
C PRO A 200 16.16 -8.06 -1.88
N ARG A 201 15.19 -8.00 -2.80
CA ARG A 201 15.23 -7.04 -3.90
C ARG A 201 15.13 -5.63 -3.33
N THR A 202 16.08 -4.78 -3.69
CA THR A 202 15.97 -3.34 -3.42
C THR A 202 15.01 -2.74 -4.46
N PRO A 203 13.92 -2.06 -4.05
CA PRO A 203 13.04 -1.38 -4.99
C PRO A 203 13.83 -0.42 -5.88
N ALA A 204 13.52 -0.40 -7.18
CA ALA A 204 14.16 0.55 -8.08
C ALA A 204 13.69 1.98 -7.74
N PRO A 205 14.51 3.03 -7.92
CA PRO A 205 14.10 4.40 -7.64
C PRO A 205 12.78 4.81 -8.32
N GLY A 206 12.57 4.36 -9.57
CA GLY A 206 11.32 4.62 -10.28
C GLY A 206 10.08 4.00 -9.64
N GLU A 207 10.23 2.87 -8.94
CA GLU A 207 9.13 2.23 -8.20
C GLU A 207 8.78 3.03 -6.95
N LEU A 208 9.80 3.52 -6.22
CA LEU A 208 9.63 4.33 -5.02
C LEU A 208 9.00 5.70 -5.34
N ASP A 209 9.45 6.34 -6.43
CA ASP A 209 8.90 7.59 -6.92
C ASP A 209 7.44 7.39 -7.35
N THR A 210 7.14 6.29 -8.04
CA THR A 210 5.77 5.97 -8.47
C THR A 210 4.86 5.63 -7.29
N ALA A 211 5.33 4.89 -6.29
CA ALA A 211 4.58 4.64 -5.06
C ALA A 211 4.31 5.95 -4.30
N SER A 212 5.26 6.88 -4.32
CA SER A 212 5.08 8.23 -3.78
C SER A 212 4.02 9.00 -4.57
N LEU A 213 4.07 8.99 -5.90
CA LEU A 213 3.04 9.62 -6.73
C LEU A 213 1.64 9.05 -6.45
N VAL A 214 1.51 7.72 -6.36
CA VAL A 214 0.26 7.03 -6.02
C VAL A 214 -0.30 7.52 -4.68
N TRP A 215 0.58 7.76 -3.70
CA TRP A 215 0.18 8.36 -2.44
C TRP A 215 -0.29 9.82 -2.60
N GLU A 216 0.45 10.65 -3.33
CA GLU A 216 0.12 12.08 -3.48
C GLU A 216 -1.20 12.31 -4.22
N VAL A 217 -1.54 11.49 -5.20
CA VAL A 217 -2.76 11.67 -6.00
C VAL A 217 -4.04 11.20 -5.33
N ARG A 218 -3.95 10.57 -4.14
CA ARG A 218 -5.09 9.91 -3.48
C ARG A 218 -6.27 10.86 -3.21
N HIS A 219 -5.98 12.13 -2.91
CA HIS A 219 -6.97 13.16 -2.60
C HIS A 219 -7.29 14.09 -3.79
N LEU A 220 -6.74 13.83 -4.97
CA LEU A 220 -7.05 14.62 -6.15
C LEU A 220 -8.41 14.22 -6.72
N THR A 221 -9.07 15.14 -7.42
CA THR A 221 -10.29 14.84 -8.18
C THR A 221 -9.95 14.12 -9.50
N VAL A 222 -10.95 13.49 -10.12
CA VAL A 222 -10.77 12.81 -11.41
C VAL A 222 -10.25 13.77 -12.49
N GLY A 223 -10.72 15.02 -12.51
CA GLY A 223 -10.24 16.04 -13.43
C GLY A 223 -8.78 16.40 -13.21
N GLN A 224 -8.37 16.54 -11.95
CA GLN A 224 -6.99 16.84 -11.58
C GLN A 224 -6.03 15.68 -11.91
N VAL A 225 -6.44 14.44 -11.65
CA VAL A 225 -5.69 13.25 -12.09
C VAL A 225 -5.57 13.21 -13.62
N GLY A 226 -6.63 13.57 -14.34
CA GLY A 226 -6.60 13.72 -15.80
C GLY A 226 -5.58 14.75 -16.27
N SER A 227 -5.60 15.96 -15.71
CA SER A 227 -4.61 17.00 -16.02
C SER A 227 -3.17 16.58 -15.68
N LEU A 228 -2.99 15.86 -14.58
CA LEU A 228 -1.68 15.35 -14.18
C LEU A 228 -1.18 14.24 -15.12
N THR A 229 -2.10 13.42 -15.64
CA THR A 229 -1.80 12.39 -16.64
C THR A 229 -1.35 13.05 -17.96
N ALA A 230 -2.08 14.05 -18.45
CA ALA A 230 -1.69 14.80 -19.64
C ALA A 230 -0.32 15.48 -19.48
N TYR A 231 -0.05 16.04 -18.30
CA TYR A 231 1.27 16.60 -18.00
C TYR A 231 2.39 15.54 -18.01
N ALA A 232 2.13 14.32 -17.54
CA ALA A 232 3.10 13.23 -17.60
C ALA A 232 3.35 12.74 -19.05
N GLU A 233 2.30 12.74 -19.89
CA GLU A 233 2.40 12.46 -21.32
C GLU A 233 3.29 13.49 -22.03
N GLU A 234 3.08 14.79 -21.77
CA GLU A 234 3.90 15.88 -22.30
C GLU A 234 5.38 15.75 -21.92
N LEU A 235 5.67 15.44 -20.65
CA LEU A 235 7.04 15.19 -20.18
C LEU A 235 7.68 13.98 -20.88
N SER A 236 6.88 12.95 -21.20
CA SER A 236 7.35 11.74 -21.87
C SER A 236 7.68 11.97 -23.35
N GLY A 237 7.31 13.12 -23.93
CA GLY A 237 7.42 13.40 -25.37
C GLY A 237 6.50 12.50 -26.22
N ALA A 238 5.42 12.00 -25.63
CA ALA A 238 4.44 11.12 -26.27
C ALA A 238 3.28 11.91 -26.90
#